data_AF-X0XD76-F1
#
_entry.id   AF-X0XD76-F1
#
_cell.length_a   1.000
_cell.length_b   1.000
_cell.length_c   1.000
_cell.angle_alpha   90.00
_cell.angle_beta   90.00
_cell.angle_gamma   90.00
#
_symmetry.space_group_name_H-M   'P 1'
#
loop_
_entity.id
_entity.type
_entity.pdbx_description
1 polymer ?
#
loop_
_entity_poly.entity_id
_entity_poly.type
_entity_poly.pdbx_seq_one_letter_code
_entity_poly.pdbx_strand_id
1 'polypeptide(L)'
;FFLAFIGVTLFGSLGLLYYRSKELKGEAEMESLVSRESTVLLNNFLLVGAAFVIFLGTVFPAIFEAVRGVRISVGPPFFNQVSGPIFLALILLVGICTLIGWQRVSIKKLIRNSLWPLGAALILLIVLFFLGVREWHALIAFPVCGFVFFTIFYKWFQETRARQQTRAENYLKAFWGLVVTNRPRYGGYIVHIAVILIAIGVIGSSFYEVEKEATLKPGESITVKNYTLTYEGMSRYETQSKSVVTAIIS
;
A
#
# COMPACT_ATOMS: atom_id res chain seq x y z
N PHE A 1 -0.37 18.70 -28.22
CA PHE A 1 0.69 19.22 -27.32
C PHE A 1 1.02 18.25 -26.19
N PHE A 2 0.07 17.86 -25.34
CA PHE A 2 0.31 16.96 -24.19
C PHE A 2 0.87 15.58 -24.57
N LEU A 3 0.32 14.93 -25.62
CA LEU A 3 0.81 13.62 -26.08
C LEU A 3 2.27 13.68 -26.57
N ALA A 4 2.63 14.75 -27.28
CA ALA A 4 4.00 14.98 -27.75
C ALA A 4 4.95 15.21 -26.57
N PHE A 5 4.54 15.97 -25.55
CA PHE A 5 5.31 16.17 -24.33
C PHE A 5 5.56 14.84 -23.58
N ILE A 6 4.53 14.01 -23.41
CA ILE A 6 4.67 12.67 -22.82
C ILE A 6 5.61 11.80 -23.67
N GLY A 7 5.44 11.78 -24.99
CA GLY A 7 6.31 11.03 -25.88
C GLY A 7 7.78 11.43 -25.72
N VAL A 8 8.08 12.72 -25.81
CA VAL A 8 9.45 13.25 -25.66
C VAL A 8 10.05 12.92 -24.30
N THR A 9 9.29 13.09 -23.21
CA THR A 9 9.78 12.80 -21.86
C THR A 9 9.98 11.31 -21.60
N LEU A 10 9.06 10.45 -22.06
CA LEU A 10 9.17 9.00 -21.94
C LEU A 10 10.35 8.47 -22.76
N PHE A 11 10.39 8.74 -24.06
CA PHE A 11 11.46 8.22 -24.91
C PHE A 11 12.81 8.87 -24.61
N GLY A 12 12.83 10.15 -24.23
CA GLY A 12 14.04 10.85 -23.80
C GLY A 12 14.62 10.26 -22.51
N SER A 13 13.78 9.98 -21.50
CA SER A 13 14.24 9.36 -20.24
C SER A 13 14.72 7.91 -20.45
N LEU A 14 14.03 7.12 -21.27
CA LEU A 14 14.46 5.76 -21.63
C LEU A 14 15.76 5.76 -22.44
N GLY A 15 15.91 6.70 -23.38
CA GLY A 15 17.14 6.88 -24.16
C GLY A 15 18.34 7.25 -23.28
N LEU A 16 18.14 8.16 -22.33
CA LEU A 16 19.16 8.53 -21.32
C LEU A 16 19.55 7.35 -20.43
N LEU A 17 18.57 6.56 -19.98
CA LEU A 17 18.81 5.35 -19.19
C LEU A 17 19.63 4.31 -19.97
N TYR A 18 19.27 4.07 -21.23
CA TYR A 18 20.01 3.15 -22.09
C TYR A 18 21.44 3.64 -22.34
N TYR A 19 21.61 4.94 -22.62
CA TYR A 19 22.91 5.56 -22.83
C TYR A 19 23.83 5.43 -21.59
N ARG A 20 23.27 5.63 -20.39
CA ARG A 20 24.02 5.50 -19.11
C ARG A 20 24.05 4.10 -18.52
N SER A 21 23.48 3.09 -19.18
CA SER A 21 23.39 1.72 -18.66
C SER A 21 24.74 1.13 -18.21
N LYS A 22 25.84 1.51 -18.87
CA LYS A 22 27.20 1.08 -18.49
C LYS A 22 27.72 1.72 -17.20
N GLU A 23 27.30 2.94 -16.89
CA GLU A 23 27.63 3.67 -15.65
C GLU A 23 26.75 3.23 -14.47
N LEU A 24 25.63 2.55 -14.75
CA LEU A 24 24.63 2.10 -13.77
C LEU A 24 24.89 0.67 -13.24
N LYS A 25 26.00 0.04 -13.61
CA LYS A 25 26.38 -1.28 -13.07
C LYS A 25 26.79 -1.14 -11.61
N GLY A 26 25.97 -1.66 -10.70
CA GLY A 26 26.30 -1.71 -9.27
C GLY A 26 27.35 -2.77 -8.97
N GLU A 27 28.23 -2.47 -8.02
CA GLU A 27 29.25 -3.39 -7.45
C GLU A 27 28.66 -4.45 -6.50
N ALA A 28 27.34 -4.58 -6.43
CA ALA A 28 26.65 -5.36 -5.39
C ALA A 28 26.65 -6.86 -5.71
N GLU A 29 27.51 -7.62 -5.03
CA GLU A 29 27.39 -9.08 -4.92
C GLU A 29 26.39 -9.44 -3.83
N MET A 30 25.35 -10.20 -4.17
CA MET A 30 24.38 -10.67 -3.16
C MET A 30 25.01 -11.71 -2.23
N GLU A 31 25.56 -11.25 -1.10
CA GLU A 31 26.22 -12.12 -0.12
C GLU A 31 25.24 -12.95 0.75
N SER A 32 23.96 -12.59 0.81
CA SER A 32 22.93 -13.29 1.62
C SER A 32 21.51 -12.87 1.24
N LEU A 33 20.55 -13.81 1.28
CA LEU A 33 19.10 -13.54 1.09
C LEU A 33 18.51 -12.59 2.15
N VAL A 34 19.08 -12.56 3.36
CA VAL A 34 18.70 -11.64 4.44
C VAL A 34 19.79 -10.60 4.57
N SER A 35 19.83 -9.68 3.61
CA SER A 35 20.78 -8.59 3.53
C SER A 35 20.10 -7.27 3.19
N ARG A 36 20.82 -6.16 3.39
CA ARG A 36 20.36 -4.84 2.98
C ARG A 36 20.10 -4.78 1.47
N GLU A 37 20.98 -5.38 0.68
CA GLU A 37 20.90 -5.38 -0.78
C GLU A 37 19.70 -6.18 -1.27
N SER A 38 19.47 -7.39 -0.73
CA SER A 38 18.29 -8.18 -1.08
C SER A 38 16.99 -7.48 -0.71
N THR A 39 16.97 -6.74 0.40
CA THR A 39 15.79 -5.99 0.85
C THR A 39 15.52 -4.78 -0.04
N VAL A 40 16.56 -4.08 -0.48
CA VAL A 40 16.46 -2.97 -1.46
C VAL A 40 16.01 -3.49 -2.83
N LEU A 41 16.57 -4.61 -3.29
CA LEU A 41 16.18 -5.26 -4.54
C LEU A 41 14.71 -5.67 -4.51
N LEU A 42 14.26 -6.34 -3.42
CA LEU A 42 12.88 -6.75 -3.25
C LEU A 42 11.93 -5.56 -3.20
N ASN A 43 12.30 -4.47 -2.51
CA ASN A 43 11.51 -3.24 -2.48
C ASN A 43 11.30 -2.69 -3.90
N ASN A 44 12.38 -2.56 -4.67
CA ASN A 44 12.30 -2.05 -6.04
C ASN A 44 11.50 -2.99 -6.95
N PHE A 45 11.67 -4.30 -6.81
CA PHE A 45 10.89 -5.29 -7.54
C PHE A 45 9.39 -5.14 -7.28
N LEU A 46 9.00 -5.02 -6.01
CA LEU A 46 7.60 -4.81 -5.62
C LEU A 46 7.05 -3.47 -6.13
N LEU A 47 7.82 -2.38 -6.04
CA LEU A 47 7.40 -1.06 -6.55
C LEU A 47 7.24 -1.05 -8.08
N VAL A 48 8.18 -1.65 -8.81
CA VAL A 48 8.08 -1.81 -10.27
C VAL A 48 6.90 -2.70 -10.64
N GLY A 49 6.68 -3.79 -9.91
CA GLY A 49 5.52 -4.66 -10.09
C GLY A 49 4.20 -3.92 -9.85
N ALA A 50 4.09 -3.13 -8.78
CA ALA A 50 2.93 -2.30 -8.49
C ALA A 50 2.69 -1.29 -9.62
N ALA A 51 3.73 -0.57 -10.05
CA ALA A 51 3.65 0.39 -11.14
C ALA A 51 3.20 -0.26 -12.45
N PHE A 52 3.74 -1.44 -12.78
CA PHE A 52 3.38 -2.19 -13.97
C PHE A 52 1.92 -2.62 -13.97
N VAL A 53 1.43 -3.21 -12.87
CA VAL A 53 0.04 -3.64 -12.73
C VAL A 53 -0.92 -2.45 -12.82
N ILE A 54 -0.62 -1.35 -12.11
CA ILE A 54 -1.47 -0.15 -12.11
C ILE A 54 -1.49 0.48 -13.50
N PHE A 55 -0.33 0.58 -14.15
CA PHE A 55 -0.23 1.07 -15.53
C PHE A 55 -1.07 0.21 -16.48
N LEU A 56 -0.95 -1.12 -16.39
CA LEU A 56 -1.71 -2.01 -17.25
C LEU A 56 -3.22 -1.90 -16.97
N GLY A 57 -3.63 -1.93 -15.71
CA GLY A 57 -5.04 -1.84 -15.33
C GLY A 57 -5.71 -0.52 -15.73
N THR A 58 -4.94 0.58 -15.81
CA THR A 58 -5.44 1.90 -16.23
C THR A 58 -5.43 2.10 -17.74
N VAL A 59 -4.41 1.59 -18.45
CA VAL A 59 -4.26 1.78 -19.90
C VAL A 59 -5.05 0.73 -20.70
N PHE A 60 -5.20 -0.49 -20.18
CA PHE A 60 -5.85 -1.59 -20.87
C PHE A 60 -7.29 -1.28 -21.32
N PRO A 61 -8.17 -0.69 -20.48
CA PRO A 61 -9.52 -0.30 -20.91
C PRO A 61 -9.55 0.63 -22.13
N ALA A 62 -8.66 1.61 -22.16
CA ALA A 62 -8.57 2.58 -23.25
C ALA A 62 -8.10 1.92 -24.56
N ILE A 63 -7.11 1.02 -24.48
CA ILE A 63 -6.66 0.25 -25.64
C ILE A 63 -7.78 -0.67 -26.14
N PHE A 64 -8.48 -1.34 -25.23
CA PHE A 64 -9.54 -2.26 -25.58
C PHE A 64 -10.72 -1.54 -26.26
N GLU A 65 -11.12 -0.37 -25.75
CA GLU A 65 -12.11 0.50 -26.39
C GLU A 65 -11.66 0.91 -27.79
N ALA A 66 -10.40 1.33 -27.96
CA ALA A 66 -9.88 1.77 -29.27
C ALA A 66 -9.84 0.65 -30.32
N VAL A 67 -9.55 -0.59 -29.92
CA VAL A 67 -9.40 -1.73 -30.85
C VAL A 67 -10.72 -2.46 -31.09
N ARG A 68 -11.55 -2.63 -30.06
CA ARG A 68 -12.79 -3.43 -30.12
C ARG A 68 -14.06 -2.58 -30.19
N GLY A 69 -13.98 -1.28 -29.92
CA GLY A 69 -15.14 -0.40 -29.82
C GLY A 69 -16.03 -0.67 -28.60
N VAL A 70 -15.59 -1.55 -27.68
CA VAL A 70 -16.34 -1.93 -26.49
C VAL A 70 -15.69 -1.29 -25.28
N ARG A 71 -16.47 -0.52 -24.51
CA ARG A 71 -16.04 0.02 -23.23
C ARG A 71 -16.05 -1.07 -22.17
N ILE A 72 -14.90 -1.26 -21.53
CA ILE A 72 -14.77 -2.04 -20.31
C ILE A 72 -14.35 -1.10 -19.18
N SER A 73 -14.91 -1.28 -17.99
CA SER A 73 -14.47 -0.58 -16.79
C SER A 73 -13.69 -1.55 -15.91
N VAL A 74 -12.64 -1.06 -15.27
CA VAL A 74 -11.87 -1.83 -14.29
C VAL A 74 -11.97 -1.08 -12.97
N GLY A 75 -12.87 -1.57 -12.11
CA GLY A 75 -13.16 -0.95 -10.82
C GLY A 75 -12.25 -1.37 -9.66
N PRO A 76 -12.54 -0.90 -8.44
CA PRO A 76 -11.78 -1.22 -7.23
C PRO A 76 -11.52 -2.71 -6.97
N PRO A 77 -12.43 -3.66 -7.28
CA PRO A 77 -12.18 -5.08 -7.03
C PRO A 77 -10.91 -5.61 -7.71
N PHE A 78 -10.63 -5.19 -8.94
CA PHE A 78 -9.41 -5.59 -9.65
C PHE A 78 -8.15 -5.06 -8.95
N PHE A 79 -8.12 -3.77 -8.62
CA PHE A 79 -6.95 -3.15 -7.98
C PHE A 79 -6.74 -3.70 -6.56
N ASN A 80 -7.81 -3.92 -5.80
CA ASN A 80 -7.72 -4.52 -4.47
C ASN A 80 -7.15 -5.95 -4.53
N GLN A 81 -7.57 -6.74 -5.52
CA GLN A 81 -7.11 -8.11 -5.67
C GLN A 81 -5.65 -8.21 -6.14
N VAL A 82 -5.21 -7.34 -7.06
CA VAL A 82 -3.87 -7.44 -7.66
C VAL A 82 -2.86 -6.54 -6.96
N SER A 83 -3.20 -5.26 -6.70
CA SER A 83 -2.30 -4.31 -6.03
C SER A 83 -2.29 -4.48 -4.51
N GLY A 84 -3.39 -4.90 -3.90
CA GLY A 84 -3.50 -5.11 -2.45
C GLY A 84 -2.40 -6.01 -1.87
N PRO A 85 -2.17 -7.22 -2.42
CA PRO A 85 -1.07 -8.10 -1.98
C PRO A 85 0.32 -7.48 -2.13
N ILE A 86 0.56 -6.70 -3.20
CA ILE A 86 1.84 -6.03 -3.44
C ILE A 86 2.09 -4.95 -2.38
N PHE A 87 1.08 -4.11 -2.10
CA PHE A 87 1.18 -3.10 -1.06
C PHE A 87 1.31 -3.72 0.34
N LEU A 88 0.62 -4.83 0.59
CA LEU A 88 0.75 -5.55 1.86
C LEU A 88 2.17 -6.13 2.04
N ALA A 89 2.76 -6.66 0.96
CA ALA A 89 4.16 -7.10 0.95
C ALA A 89 5.13 -5.93 1.19
N LEU A 90 4.88 -4.76 0.59
CA LEU A 90 5.66 -3.54 0.85
C LEU A 90 5.57 -3.09 2.32
N ILE A 91 4.38 -3.12 2.91
CA ILE A 91 4.18 -2.81 4.34
C ILE A 91 4.95 -3.79 5.20
N LEU A 92 4.82 -5.10 4.96
CA LEU A 92 5.57 -6.11 5.69
C LEU A 92 7.09 -5.90 5.55
N LEU A 93 7.55 -5.53 4.36
CA LEU A 93 8.94 -5.22 4.08
C LEU A 93 9.46 -4.05 4.93
N VAL A 94 8.64 -3.01 5.19
CA VAL A 94 8.98 -1.94 6.13
C VAL A 94 9.26 -2.51 7.53
N GLY A 95 8.43 -3.44 8.02
CA GLY A 95 8.66 -4.12 9.30
C GLY A 95 9.97 -4.90 9.32
N ILE A 96 10.25 -5.65 8.27
CA ILE A 96 11.50 -6.41 8.15
C ILE A 96 12.72 -5.48 8.09
N CYS A 97 12.66 -4.42 7.27
CA CYS A 97 13.69 -3.37 7.18
C CYS A 97 14.00 -2.74 8.53
N THR A 98 12.97 -2.39 9.31
CA THR A 98 13.15 -1.76 10.63
C THR A 98 13.78 -2.70 11.66
N LEU A 99 13.58 -4.01 11.52
CA LEU A 99 14.20 -5.02 12.37
C LEU A 99 15.67 -5.29 12.02
N ILE A 100 15.99 -5.40 10.73
CA ILE A 100 17.35 -5.61 10.21
C ILE A 100 18.20 -4.36 10.45
N GLY A 101 17.67 -3.17 10.16
CA GLY A 101 18.43 -1.92 10.20
C GLY A 101 19.52 -1.87 9.12
N TRP A 102 20.59 -1.11 9.37
CA TRP A 102 21.69 -0.90 8.42
C TRP A 102 22.85 -1.91 8.57
N GLN A 103 22.73 -2.89 9.46
CA GLN A 103 23.79 -3.85 9.79
C GLN A 103 23.37 -5.27 9.40
N ARG A 104 24.34 -6.16 9.17
CA ARG A 104 24.04 -7.59 9.02
C ARG A 104 23.51 -8.14 10.34
N VAL A 105 22.31 -8.72 10.32
CA VAL A 105 21.68 -9.30 11.50
C VAL A 105 21.52 -10.80 11.30
N SER A 106 21.96 -11.60 12.28
CA SER A 106 21.69 -13.04 12.29
C SER A 106 20.18 -13.31 12.35
N ILE A 107 19.71 -14.30 11.58
CA ILE A 107 18.31 -14.76 11.57
C ILE A 107 17.77 -15.01 12.99
N LYS A 108 18.60 -15.58 13.88
CA LYS A 108 18.20 -15.82 15.29
C LYS A 108 17.84 -14.53 16.02
N LYS A 109 18.60 -13.46 15.81
CA LYS A 109 18.37 -12.14 16.42
C LYS A 109 17.17 -11.44 15.78
N LEU A 110 16.94 -11.64 14.48
CA LEU A 110 15.75 -11.18 13.78
C LEU A 110 14.49 -11.81 14.40
N ILE A 111 14.43 -13.15 14.45
CA ILE A 111 13.29 -13.88 15.04
C ILE A 111 13.02 -13.43 16.47
N ARG A 112 14.05 -13.40 17.33
CA ARG A 112 13.90 -12.99 18.73
C ARG A 112 13.33 -11.58 18.88
N ASN A 113 13.74 -10.65 18.02
CA ASN A 113 13.24 -9.28 18.06
C ASN A 113 11.84 -9.14 17.43
N SER A 114 11.45 -10.06 16.55
CA SER A 114 10.11 -10.11 15.96
C SER A 114 9.06 -10.74 16.88
N LEU A 115 9.45 -11.55 17.87
CA LEU A 115 8.49 -12.28 18.72
C LEU A 115 7.50 -11.37 19.44
N TRP A 116 7.97 -10.24 19.99
CA TRP A 116 7.09 -9.31 20.70
C TRP A 116 6.10 -8.59 19.76
N PRO A 117 6.55 -7.96 18.65
CA PRO A 117 5.63 -7.40 17.65
C PRO A 117 4.69 -8.43 17.02
N LEU A 118 5.18 -9.66 16.78
CA LEU A 118 4.37 -10.74 16.22
C LEU A 118 3.29 -11.18 17.21
N GLY A 119 3.63 -11.31 18.50
CA GLY A 119 2.66 -11.59 19.55
C GLY A 119 1.57 -10.51 19.63
N ALA A 120 1.95 -9.24 19.58
CA ALA A 120 0.99 -8.13 19.57
C ALA A 120 0.09 -8.14 18.31
N ALA A 121 0.63 -8.46 17.14
CA ALA A 121 -0.14 -8.63 15.90
C ALA A 121 -1.11 -9.81 15.96
N LEU A 122 -0.71 -10.94 16.58
CA LEU A 122 -1.59 -12.10 16.78
C LEU A 122 -2.71 -11.80 17.78
N ILE A 123 -2.43 -11.04 18.84
CA ILE A 123 -3.47 -10.57 19.75
C ILE A 123 -4.45 -9.66 18.99
N LEU A 124 -3.95 -8.74 18.15
CA LEU A 124 -4.80 -7.91 17.31
C LEU A 124 -5.69 -8.74 16.38
N LEU A 125 -5.16 -9.80 15.76
CA LEU A 125 -5.93 -10.74 14.95
C LEU A 125 -7.08 -11.36 15.76
N ILE A 126 -6.78 -11.88 16.95
CA ILE A 126 -7.76 -12.53 17.84
C ILE A 126 -8.85 -11.53 18.22
N VAL A 127 -8.46 -10.31 18.63
CA VAL A 127 -9.39 -9.24 18.99
C VAL A 127 -10.31 -8.89 17.81
N LEU A 128 -9.77 -8.70 16.61
CA LEU A 128 -10.56 -8.39 15.41
C LEU A 128 -11.56 -9.51 15.08
N PHE A 129 -11.14 -10.76 15.21
CA PHE A 129 -12.01 -11.92 14.99
C PHE A 129 -13.20 -11.94 15.98
N PHE A 130 -12.94 -11.70 17.26
CA PHE A 130 -14.00 -11.64 18.29
C PHE A 130 -14.88 -10.39 18.19
N LEU A 131 -14.38 -9.29 17.63
CA LEU A 131 -15.17 -8.10 17.31
C LEU A 131 -16.08 -8.30 16.08
N GLY A 132 -16.05 -9.47 15.44
CA GLY A 132 -16.96 -9.83 14.36
C GLY A 132 -16.44 -9.53 12.96
N VAL A 133 -15.16 -9.20 12.80
CA VAL A 133 -14.55 -9.07 11.47
C VAL A 133 -14.45 -10.45 10.82
N ARG A 134 -15.16 -10.66 9.70
CA ARG A 134 -15.21 -11.95 8.98
C ARG A 134 -14.52 -11.95 7.63
N GLU A 135 -14.23 -10.78 7.08
CA GLU A 135 -13.53 -10.66 5.81
C GLU A 135 -12.08 -11.12 5.94
N TRP A 136 -11.71 -12.17 5.19
CA TRP A 136 -10.39 -12.80 5.32
C TRP A 136 -9.24 -11.84 4.98
N HIS A 137 -9.44 -10.96 3.99
CA HIS A 137 -8.46 -9.93 3.63
C HIS A 137 -8.19 -8.97 4.81
N ALA A 138 -9.22 -8.62 5.61
CA ALA A 138 -9.09 -7.82 6.82
C ALA A 138 -8.23 -8.48 7.87
N LEU A 139 -8.54 -9.76 8.11
CA LEU A 139 -7.93 -10.57 9.15
C LEU A 139 -6.44 -10.81 8.83
N ILE A 140 -6.01 -10.68 7.59
CA ILE A 140 -4.59 -10.72 7.25
C ILE A 140 -3.99 -9.31 7.27
N ALA A 141 -4.64 -8.34 6.64
CA ALA A 141 -4.04 -7.04 6.38
C ALA A 141 -3.87 -6.20 7.65
N PHE A 142 -4.84 -6.20 8.57
CA PHE A 142 -4.73 -5.46 9.83
C PHE A 142 -3.63 -6.00 10.75
N PRO A 143 -3.48 -7.32 10.99
CA PRO A 143 -2.36 -7.85 11.76
C PRO A 143 -1.00 -7.58 11.12
N VAL A 144 -0.88 -7.58 9.79
CA VAL A 144 0.38 -7.17 9.13
C VAL A 144 0.69 -5.70 9.38
N CYS A 145 -0.28 -4.81 9.23
CA CYS A 145 -0.13 -3.39 9.59
C CYS A 145 0.25 -3.22 11.07
N GLY A 146 -0.43 -3.96 11.95
CA GLY A 146 -0.17 -4.01 13.38
C GLY A 146 1.25 -4.49 13.69
N PHE A 147 1.71 -5.57 13.05
CA PHE A 147 3.07 -6.08 13.22
C PHE A 147 4.12 -5.01 12.95
N VAL A 148 3.98 -4.27 11.85
CA VAL A 148 4.92 -3.20 11.47
C VAL A 148 4.83 -2.05 12.45
N PHE A 149 3.62 -1.64 12.83
CA PHE A 149 3.39 -0.59 13.82
C PHE A 149 4.06 -0.96 15.16
N PHE A 150 3.76 -2.13 15.71
CA PHE A 150 4.34 -2.62 16.96
C PHE A 150 5.86 -2.81 16.84
N THR A 151 6.38 -3.16 15.68
CA THR A 151 7.82 -3.24 15.42
C THR A 151 8.50 -1.87 15.56
N ILE A 152 7.94 -0.84 14.93
CA ILE A 152 8.47 0.53 15.01
C ILE A 152 8.42 1.03 16.46
N PHE A 153 7.30 0.84 17.14
CA PHE A 153 7.14 1.23 18.55
C PHE A 153 8.09 0.46 19.47
N TYR A 154 8.20 -0.85 19.30
CA TYR A 154 9.11 -1.69 20.08
C TYR A 154 10.57 -1.27 19.91
N LYS A 155 11.00 -1.01 18.67
CA LYS A 155 12.36 -0.52 18.38
C LYS A 155 12.61 0.83 19.00
N TRP A 156 11.68 1.77 18.86
CA TRP A 156 11.83 3.11 19.43
C TRP A 156 11.91 3.05 20.97
N PHE A 157 11.07 2.23 21.61
CA PHE A 157 11.11 2.00 23.05
C PHE A 157 12.44 1.39 23.50
N GLN A 158 12.89 0.33 22.83
CA GLN A 158 14.16 -0.34 23.16
C GLN A 158 15.36 0.61 23.05
N GLU A 159 15.42 1.42 22.00
CA GLU A 159 16.51 2.37 21.77
C GLU A 159 16.48 3.54 22.76
N THR A 160 15.28 4.02 23.12
CA THR A 160 15.11 5.06 24.14
C THR A 160 15.59 4.54 25.50
N ARG A 161 15.19 3.32 25.88
CA ARG A 161 15.60 2.69 27.14
C ARG A 161 17.11 2.40 27.18
N ALA A 162 17.69 1.96 26.08
CA ALA A 162 19.14 1.77 25.98
C ALA A 162 19.89 3.09 26.21
N ARG A 163 19.46 4.18 25.55
CA ARG A 163 20.05 5.51 25.75
C ARG A 163 19.90 6.01 27.19
N GLN A 164 18.73 5.79 27.79
CA GLN A 164 18.46 6.14 29.19
C GLN A 164 19.49 5.49 30.12
N GLN A 165 19.77 4.20 29.93
CA GLN A 165 20.72 3.44 30.74
C GLN A 165 22.17 3.88 30.49
N THR A 166 22.58 4.07 29.23
CA THR A 166 23.95 4.47 28.91
C THR A 166 24.29 5.89 29.36
N ARG A 167 23.33 6.82 29.33
CA ARG A 167 23.56 8.23 29.67
C ARG A 167 23.03 8.67 31.03
N ALA A 168 22.41 7.77 31.79
CA ALA A 168 21.78 8.05 33.08
C ALA A 168 20.83 9.28 33.02
N GLU A 169 20.08 9.43 31.92
CA GLU A 169 19.14 10.52 31.71
C GLU A 169 17.69 10.11 32.05
N ASN A 170 16.80 11.07 32.30
CA ASN A 170 15.35 10.81 32.39
C ASN A 170 14.81 10.30 31.03
N TYR A 171 13.79 9.44 31.06
CA TYR A 171 13.22 8.82 29.85
C TYR A 171 12.80 9.85 28.79
N LEU A 172 12.13 10.94 29.19
CA LEU A 172 11.71 12.02 28.28
C LEU A 172 12.91 12.72 27.61
N LYS A 173 14.00 12.95 28.36
CA LYS A 173 15.22 13.55 27.83
C LYS A 173 15.94 12.60 26.89
N ALA A 174 16.01 11.31 27.24
CA ALA A 174 16.55 10.27 26.36
C ALA A 174 15.74 10.16 25.06
N PHE A 175 14.41 10.18 25.14
CA PHE A 175 13.50 10.14 24.00
C PHE A 175 13.70 11.32 23.05
N TRP A 176 13.60 12.55 23.57
CA TRP A 176 13.75 13.75 22.74
C TRP A 176 15.15 13.86 22.16
N GLY A 177 16.17 13.54 22.96
CA GLY A 177 17.55 13.50 22.51
C GLY A 177 17.75 12.49 21.37
N LEU A 178 17.08 11.33 21.41
CA LEU A 178 17.17 10.30 20.38
C LEU A 178 16.63 10.80 19.03
N VAL A 179 15.46 11.44 19.07
CA VAL A 179 14.82 12.05 17.89
C VAL A 179 15.67 13.18 17.31
N VAL A 180 16.18 14.07 18.16
CA VAL A 180 16.96 15.23 17.73
C VAL A 180 18.32 14.83 17.17
N THR A 181 19.01 13.87 17.79
CA THR A 181 20.34 13.43 17.34
C THR A 181 20.29 12.63 16.04
N ASN A 182 19.21 11.90 15.76
CA ASN A 182 19.10 11.06 14.56
C ASN A 182 17.82 11.33 13.76
N ARG A 183 17.63 12.61 13.39
CA ARG A 183 16.41 13.08 12.70
C ARG A 183 16.07 12.29 11.44
N PRO A 184 17.01 11.92 10.54
CA PRO A 184 16.67 11.17 9.33
C PRO A 184 16.05 9.81 9.65
N ARG A 185 16.57 9.11 10.66
CA ARG A 185 16.08 7.78 11.04
C ARG A 185 14.70 7.83 11.67
N TYR A 186 14.50 8.70 12.67
CA TYR A 186 13.20 8.79 13.35
C TYR A 186 12.15 9.52 12.50
N GLY A 187 12.55 10.42 11.62
CA GLY A 187 11.69 10.97 10.57
C GLY A 187 11.15 9.87 9.65
N GLY A 188 12.01 8.92 9.26
CA GLY A 188 11.59 7.73 8.52
C GLY A 188 10.54 6.90 9.26
N TYR A 189 10.69 6.70 10.57
CA TYR A 189 9.69 5.98 11.38
C TYR A 189 8.33 6.70 11.40
N ILE A 190 8.31 8.02 11.50
CA ILE A 190 7.07 8.81 11.44
C ILE A 190 6.40 8.65 10.07
N VAL A 191 7.16 8.72 8.97
CA VAL A 191 6.64 8.51 7.62
C VAL A 191 6.06 7.11 7.46
N HIS A 192 6.75 6.09 7.95
CA HIS A 192 6.23 4.71 7.89
C HIS A 192 4.95 4.53 8.71
N ILE A 193 4.85 5.15 9.89
CA ILE A 193 3.60 5.16 10.66
C ILE A 193 2.48 5.83 9.85
N ALA A 194 2.75 6.96 9.19
CA ALA A 194 1.76 7.63 8.34
C ALA A 194 1.29 6.72 7.18
N VAL A 195 2.20 6.00 6.53
CA VAL A 195 1.86 5.02 5.49
C VAL A 195 0.99 3.88 6.04
N ILE A 196 1.29 3.38 7.25
CA ILE A 196 0.47 2.35 7.90
C ILE A 196 -0.93 2.88 8.22
N LEU A 197 -1.06 4.13 8.70
CA LEU A 197 -2.36 4.75 8.96
C LEU A 197 -3.18 4.92 7.68
N ILE A 198 -2.54 5.32 6.58
CA ILE A 198 -3.20 5.36 5.25
C ILE A 198 -3.68 3.97 4.87
N ALA A 199 -2.85 2.94 5.01
CA ALA A 199 -3.22 1.57 4.70
C ALA A 199 -4.42 1.10 5.55
N ILE A 200 -4.41 1.35 6.86
CA ILE A 200 -5.53 1.05 7.77
C ILE A 200 -6.81 1.76 7.30
N GLY A 201 -6.70 3.02 6.86
CA GLY A 201 -7.83 3.78 6.31
C GLY A 201 -8.40 3.16 5.04
N VAL A 202 -7.54 2.80 4.07
CA VAL A 202 -7.94 2.16 2.80
C VAL A 202 -8.55 0.78 3.05
N ILE A 203 -7.91 -0.03 3.88
CA ILE A 203 -8.40 -1.36 4.24
C ILE A 203 -9.76 -1.20 4.96
N GLY A 204 -9.85 -0.25 5.89
CA GLY A 204 -11.06 0.10 6.62
C GLY A 204 -12.24 0.51 5.71
N SER A 205 -12.00 1.39 4.73
CA SER A 205 -13.05 1.84 3.82
C SER A 205 -13.56 0.70 2.93
N SER A 206 -12.66 -0.18 2.48
CA SER A 206 -13.05 -1.35 1.68
C SER A 206 -13.92 -2.38 2.42
N PHE A 207 -14.01 -2.35 3.76
CA PHE A 207 -14.93 -3.25 4.49
C PHE A 207 -16.39 -2.82 4.46
N TYR A 208 -16.63 -1.51 4.47
CA TYR A 208 -17.99 -0.99 4.61
C TYR A 208 -18.65 -0.74 3.26
N GLU A 209 -17.84 -0.57 2.22
CA GLU A 209 -18.29 -0.31 0.85
C GLU A 209 -18.86 -1.59 0.21
N VAL A 210 -20.11 -1.53 -0.22
CA VAL A 210 -20.71 -2.58 -1.06
C VAL A 210 -20.98 -1.96 -2.41
N GLU A 211 -20.08 -2.24 -3.34
CA GLU A 211 -20.15 -1.81 -4.72
C GLU A 211 -20.47 -3.01 -5.62
N LYS A 212 -21.48 -2.85 -6.47
CA LYS A 212 -21.82 -3.81 -7.52
C LYS A 212 -21.98 -3.05 -8.82
N GLU A 213 -21.16 -3.39 -9.81
CA GLU A 213 -21.29 -2.87 -11.17
C GLU A 213 -22.09 -3.87 -12.01
N ALA A 214 -23.13 -3.40 -12.70
CA ALA A 214 -23.85 -4.17 -13.71
C ALA A 214 -24.37 -3.25 -14.82
N THR A 215 -24.43 -3.77 -16.03
CA THR A 215 -25.07 -3.10 -17.16
C THR A 215 -26.54 -3.52 -17.22
N LEU A 216 -27.45 -2.62 -16.86
CA LEU A 216 -28.89 -2.88 -16.81
C LEU A 216 -29.62 -2.27 -18.02
N LYS A 217 -30.59 -2.99 -18.56
CA LYS A 217 -31.60 -2.45 -19.47
C LYS A 217 -32.81 -1.93 -18.68
N PRO A 218 -33.62 -1.00 -19.22
CA PRO A 218 -34.84 -0.56 -18.55
C PRO A 218 -35.73 -1.74 -18.16
N GLY A 219 -36.14 -1.80 -16.90
CA GLY A 219 -36.90 -2.90 -16.28
C GLY A 219 -36.04 -3.99 -15.63
N GLU A 220 -34.71 -4.00 -15.81
CA GLU A 220 -33.83 -4.92 -15.10
C GLU A 220 -33.45 -4.39 -13.72
N SER A 221 -33.29 -5.29 -12.75
CA SER A 221 -32.98 -4.95 -11.37
C SER A 221 -31.64 -5.52 -10.91
N ILE A 222 -30.97 -4.81 -10.00
CA ILE A 222 -29.77 -5.26 -9.30
C ILE A 222 -30.03 -5.27 -7.79
N THR A 223 -29.60 -6.35 -7.13
CA THR A 223 -29.69 -6.44 -5.67
C THR A 223 -28.37 -6.06 -5.01
N VAL A 224 -28.41 -5.02 -4.18
CA VAL A 224 -27.29 -4.48 -3.39
C VAL A 224 -27.66 -4.58 -1.90
N LYS A 225 -27.01 -5.50 -1.18
CA LYS A 225 -27.39 -5.87 0.20
C LYS A 225 -28.90 -6.22 0.28
N ASN A 226 -29.68 -5.41 0.99
CA ASN A 226 -31.10 -5.62 1.24
C ASN A 226 -32.00 -4.79 0.31
N TYR A 227 -31.41 -4.08 -0.65
CA TYR A 227 -32.13 -3.23 -1.59
C TYR A 227 -32.10 -3.88 -2.98
N THR A 228 -33.26 -3.93 -3.62
CA THR A 228 -33.38 -4.28 -5.03
C THR A 228 -33.67 -3.00 -5.78
N LEU A 229 -32.69 -2.56 -6.58
CA LEU A 229 -32.75 -1.35 -7.38
C LEU A 229 -33.18 -1.73 -8.79
N THR A 230 -34.29 -1.19 -9.28
CA THR A 230 -34.78 -1.43 -10.65
C THR A 230 -34.49 -0.23 -11.51
N TYR A 231 -33.77 -0.43 -12.60
CA TYR A 231 -33.47 0.66 -13.52
C TYR A 231 -34.66 0.93 -14.43
N GLU A 232 -35.31 2.09 -14.27
CA GLU A 232 -36.52 2.44 -15.04
C GLU A 232 -36.22 3.19 -16.33
N GLY A 233 -35.14 3.99 -16.34
CA GLY A 233 -34.72 4.75 -17.52
C GLY A 233 -33.83 5.94 -17.19
N MET A 234 -33.61 6.83 -18.17
CA MET A 234 -32.88 8.09 -17.96
C MET A 234 -33.80 9.29 -18.19
N SER A 235 -33.70 10.28 -17.31
CA SER A 235 -34.25 11.60 -17.52
C SER A 235 -33.13 12.58 -17.85
N ARG A 236 -33.34 13.42 -18.87
CA ARG A 236 -32.43 14.49 -19.25
C ARG A 236 -33.17 15.82 -19.15
N TYR A 237 -32.60 16.76 -18.42
CA TYR A 237 -33.09 18.13 -18.37
C TYR A 237 -31.95 19.13 -18.46
N GLU A 238 -32.22 20.26 -19.12
CA GLU A 238 -31.28 21.36 -19.29
C GLU A 238 -31.46 22.38 -18.16
N THR A 239 -30.36 22.83 -17.57
CA THR A 239 -30.32 24.01 -16.69
C THR A 239 -29.52 25.11 -17.36
N GLN A 240 -29.66 26.37 -16.92
CA GLN A 240 -28.95 27.51 -17.53
C GLN A 240 -27.43 27.33 -17.66
N SER A 241 -26.81 26.47 -16.85
CA SER A 241 -25.36 26.26 -16.83
C SER A 241 -24.90 24.84 -17.17
N LYS A 242 -25.80 23.84 -17.28
CA LYS A 242 -25.42 22.44 -17.57
C LYS A 242 -26.59 21.57 -18.06
N SER A 243 -26.28 20.59 -18.89
CA SER A 243 -27.17 19.47 -19.20
C SER A 243 -27.03 18.41 -18.11
N VAL A 244 -28.13 18.00 -17.48
CA VAL A 244 -28.13 16.97 -16.42
C VAL A 244 -28.78 15.70 -16.96
N VAL A 245 -28.07 14.58 -16.81
CA VAL A 245 -28.58 13.24 -17.11
C VAL A 245 -28.67 12.48 -15.80
N THR A 246 -29.84 11.92 -15.52
CA THR A 246 -30.16 11.24 -14.25
C THR A 246 -30.78 9.89 -14.55
N ALA A 247 -30.32 8.84 -13.86
CA ALA A 247 -30.98 7.53 -13.90
C ALA A 247 -32.18 7.52 -12.95
N ILE A 248 -33.32 7.04 -13.42
CA ILE A 248 -34.51 6.78 -12.61
C ILE A 248 -34.40 5.34 -12.11
N ILE A 249 -34.47 5.19 -10.78
CA ILE A 249 -34.28 3.92 -10.09
C ILE A 249 -35.40 3.78 -9.06
N SER A 250 -36.05 2.62 -9.00
CA SER A 250 -37.03 2.26 -7.95
C SER A 250 -36.53 1.17 -7.02
#